data_AF-A0A959H7X4-F1
#
_entry.id   AF-A0A959H7X4-F1
#
_cell.length_a   1.000
_cell.length_b   1.000
_cell.length_c   1.000
_cell.angle_alpha   90.00
_cell.angle_beta   90.00
_cell.angle_gamma   90.00
#
_symmetry.space_group_name_H-M   'P 1'
#
loop_
_entity.id
_entity.type
_entity.pdbx_description
1 polymer ?
#
loop_
_entity_poly.entity_id
_entity_poly.type
_entity_poly.pdbx_seq_one_letter_code
_entity_poly.pdbx_strand_id
1 'polypeptide(L)'
;MKRTILHLTLAIVFTVMLMNTTEAQFIFPKTDVHPVTDTLHGFYLTDPYRWLEDKKDPKVQNWSRAQHEATLDFINGSYPQVPGLRDEIQAYIDRDIISPMQLVADRQFYTVRKKGDKQAKLYTRIGEEDILLFDPEKLDPSGKTSMTGRDFTQKADKVAVGVQSKGAEISTYYIIDTKTGKVLGDPIEGLRGFSWTKDEKHAYL
;
A
#
# COMPACT_ATOMS: atom_id res chain seq x y z
N MET A 1 17.34 -57.79 33.93
CA MET A 1 16.07 -57.26 33.39
C MET A 1 15.56 -56.02 34.11
N LYS A 2 15.30 -56.02 35.43
CA LYS A 2 14.72 -54.85 36.13
C LYS A 2 15.57 -53.56 36.08
N ARG A 3 16.90 -53.67 36.17
CA ARG A 3 17.84 -52.52 36.08
C ARG A 3 17.93 -51.92 34.67
N THR A 4 17.89 -52.77 33.64
CA THR A 4 17.93 -52.35 32.24
C THR A 4 16.64 -51.64 31.81
N ILE A 5 15.49 -52.11 32.31
CA ILE A 5 14.19 -51.46 32.08
C ILE A 5 14.13 -50.08 32.75
N LEU A 6 14.67 -49.95 33.97
CA LEU A 6 14.70 -48.68 34.71
C LEU A 6 15.52 -47.59 33.99
N HIS A 7 16.69 -47.95 33.44
CA HIS A 7 17.52 -47.01 32.67
C HIS A 7 16.90 -46.63 31.32
N LEU A 8 16.18 -47.57 30.67
CA LEU A 8 15.46 -47.30 29.44
C LEU A 8 14.27 -46.33 29.67
N THR A 9 13.51 -46.52 30.75
CA THR A 9 12.44 -45.57 31.13
C THR A 9 12.98 -44.20 31.52
N LEU A 10 14.12 -44.12 32.22
CA LEU A 10 14.72 -42.85 32.61
C LEU A 10 15.24 -42.05 31.40
N ALA A 11 15.81 -42.75 30.41
CA ALA A 11 16.26 -42.14 29.16
C ALA A 11 15.09 -41.62 28.30
N ILE A 12 13.96 -42.34 28.25
CA ILE A 12 12.77 -41.89 27.52
C ILE A 12 12.16 -40.65 28.16
N VAL A 13 12.07 -40.59 29.50
CA VAL A 13 11.56 -39.40 30.21
C VAL A 13 12.48 -38.18 30.01
N PHE A 14 13.80 -38.38 29.99
CA PHE A 14 14.77 -37.31 29.72
C PHE A 14 14.69 -36.79 28.28
N THR A 15 14.37 -37.67 27.32
CA THR A 15 14.22 -37.30 25.90
C THR A 15 12.91 -36.54 25.65
N VAL A 16 11.82 -36.89 26.35
CA VAL A 16 10.54 -36.15 26.28
C VAL A 16 10.64 -34.77 26.92
N MET A 17 11.44 -34.59 28.00
CA MET A 17 11.69 -33.27 28.58
C MET A 17 12.47 -32.32 27.66
N LEU A 18 13.35 -32.86 26.79
CA LEU A 18 14.10 -32.09 25.79
C LEU A 18 13.27 -31.72 24.55
N MET A 19 12.08 -32.30 24.37
CA MET A 19 11.14 -31.99 23.29
C MET A 19 10.07 -30.97 23.68
N ASN A 20 10.15 -30.36 24.86
CA ASN A 20 9.43 -29.11 25.13
C ASN A 20 10.08 -28.02 24.27
N THR A 21 9.65 -27.95 23.02
CA THR A 21 9.64 -26.70 22.28
C THR A 21 8.78 -25.75 23.10
N THR A 22 9.42 -24.97 23.98
CA THR A 22 8.82 -23.74 24.47
C THR A 22 8.46 -22.93 23.24
N GLU A 23 7.20 -22.98 22.80
CA GLU A 23 6.64 -21.85 22.08
C GLU A 23 6.89 -20.66 23.00
N ALA A 24 7.83 -19.80 22.61
CA ALA A 24 8.06 -18.56 23.31
C ALA A 24 6.72 -17.82 23.31
N GLN A 25 6.07 -17.77 24.48
CA GLN A 25 4.79 -17.10 24.62
C GLN A 25 4.99 -15.65 24.21
N PHE A 26 4.43 -15.26 23.08
CA PHE A 26 4.58 -13.91 22.56
C PHE A 26 3.92 -12.93 23.54
N ILE A 27 4.73 -12.03 24.10
CA ILE A 27 4.25 -11.01 25.03
C ILE A 27 3.82 -9.81 24.20
N PHE A 28 2.51 -9.64 24.04
CA PHE A 28 1.95 -8.47 23.39
C PHE A 28 2.23 -7.20 24.21
N PRO A 29 2.53 -6.06 23.57
CA PRO A 29 2.59 -4.78 24.26
C PRO A 29 1.27 -4.49 24.97
N LYS A 30 1.37 -4.08 26.24
CA LYS A 30 0.21 -3.71 27.03
C LYS A 30 -0.53 -2.54 26.36
N THR A 31 -1.85 -2.66 26.26
CA THR A 31 -2.73 -1.59 25.81
C THR A 31 -3.52 -1.07 26.99
N ASP A 32 -3.40 0.22 27.30
CA ASP A 32 -4.12 0.83 28.40
C ASP A 32 -5.63 0.90 28.10
N VAL A 33 -6.43 0.71 29.15
CA VAL A 33 -7.88 0.66 29.09
C VAL A 33 -8.45 1.98 29.59
N HIS A 34 -9.12 2.71 28.72
CA HIS A 34 -9.78 3.98 28.99
C HIS A 34 -11.25 3.88 28.57
N PRO A 35 -12.14 3.34 29.42
CA PRO A 35 -13.52 3.08 29.06
C PRO A 35 -14.30 4.36 28.80
N VAL A 36 -14.84 4.50 27.59
CA VAL A 36 -15.77 5.55 27.22
C VAL A 36 -17.11 4.90 26.84
N THR A 37 -18.20 5.26 27.53
CA THR A 37 -19.52 4.67 27.29
C THR A 37 -20.45 5.65 26.59
N ASP A 38 -20.95 5.27 25.42
CA ASP A 38 -22.00 6.00 24.70
C ASP A 38 -23.37 5.37 24.98
N THR A 39 -24.43 6.17 24.86
CA THR A 39 -25.81 5.68 24.85
C THR A 39 -26.40 5.89 23.45
N LEU A 40 -26.61 4.80 22.70
CA LEU A 40 -27.17 4.82 21.35
C LEU A 40 -28.50 4.06 21.32
N HIS A 41 -29.58 4.75 20.94
CA HIS A 41 -30.93 4.17 20.87
C HIS A 41 -31.39 3.48 22.17
N GLY A 42 -30.94 3.97 23.33
CA GLY A 42 -31.24 3.39 24.64
C GLY A 42 -30.31 2.25 25.09
N PHE A 43 -29.31 1.88 24.27
CA PHE A 43 -28.30 0.88 24.61
C PHE A 43 -26.98 1.54 25.05
N TYR A 44 -26.36 1.00 26.10
CA TYR A 44 -25.04 1.40 26.55
C TYR A 44 -23.94 0.63 25.79
N LEU A 45 -23.00 1.34 25.17
CA LEU A 45 -21.86 0.77 24.45
C LEU A 45 -20.56 1.34 25.03
N THR A 46 -19.73 0.49 25.62
CA THR A 46 -18.43 0.89 26.19
C THR A 46 -17.30 0.54 25.24
N ASP A 47 -16.54 1.55 24.83
CA ASP A 47 -15.29 1.40 24.09
C ASP A 47 -14.09 1.67 25.01
N PRO A 48 -13.33 0.64 25.42
CA PRO A 48 -12.13 0.78 26.26
C PRO A 48 -10.93 1.39 25.54
N TYR A 49 -10.96 1.53 24.22
CA TYR A 49 -9.81 1.88 23.40
C TYR A 49 -10.03 3.08 22.48
N ARG A 50 -11.11 3.85 22.70
CA ARG A 50 -11.42 5.10 21.96
C ARG A 50 -10.23 6.04 21.85
N TRP A 51 -9.37 6.07 22.88
CA TRP A 51 -8.16 6.90 22.90
C TRP A 51 -7.19 6.59 21.73
N LEU A 52 -7.24 5.39 21.13
CA LEU A 52 -6.45 5.00 19.96
C LEU A 52 -6.92 5.66 18.65
N GLU A 53 -8.08 6.32 18.63
CA GLU A 53 -8.61 6.98 17.42
C GLU A 53 -7.82 8.25 17.06
N ASP A 54 -7.21 8.93 18.03
CA ASP A 54 -6.41 10.13 17.77
C ASP A 54 -4.97 9.79 17.34
N LYS A 55 -4.79 9.64 16.03
CA LYS A 55 -3.49 9.35 15.40
C LYS A 55 -2.41 10.44 15.66
N LYS A 56 -2.80 11.63 16.13
CA LYS A 56 -1.87 12.72 16.46
C LYS A 56 -1.41 12.68 17.91
N ASP A 57 -2.11 11.95 18.78
CA ASP A 57 -1.70 11.80 20.18
C ASP A 57 -0.37 11.02 20.25
N PRO A 58 0.67 11.58 20.90
CA PRO A 58 1.94 10.89 21.14
C PRO A 58 1.79 9.50 21.79
N LYS A 59 0.77 9.30 22.65
CA LYS A 59 0.49 8.00 23.27
C LYS A 59 0.11 6.96 22.22
N VAL A 60 -0.73 7.33 21.26
CA VAL A 60 -1.16 6.44 20.16
C VAL A 60 0.03 6.13 19.27
N GLN A 61 0.86 7.12 18.93
CA GLN A 61 2.07 6.90 18.14
C GLN A 61 3.07 5.97 18.83
N ASN A 62 3.26 6.13 20.14
CA ASN A 62 4.12 5.25 20.94
C ASN A 62 3.55 3.83 21.02
N TRP A 63 2.24 3.70 21.22
CA TRP A 63 1.57 2.40 21.22
C TRP A 63 1.71 1.70 19.86
N SER A 64 1.46 2.40 18.75
CA SER A 64 1.62 1.84 17.40
C SER A 64 3.06 1.38 17.14
N ARG A 65 4.05 2.13 17.62
CA ARG A 65 5.46 1.73 17.53
C ARG A 65 5.74 0.47 18.35
N ALA A 66 5.26 0.41 19.59
CA ALA A 66 5.45 -0.77 20.43
C ALA A 66 4.85 -2.04 19.79
N GLN A 67 3.67 -1.94 19.18
CA GLN A 67 3.06 -3.03 18.41
C GLN A 67 3.90 -3.42 17.19
N HIS A 68 4.43 -2.43 16.45
CA HIS A 68 5.31 -2.67 15.31
C HIS A 68 6.58 -3.43 15.71
N GLU A 69 7.29 -2.95 16.73
CA GLU A 69 8.53 -3.59 17.20
C GLU A 69 8.28 -5.00 17.72
N ALA A 70 7.25 -5.20 18.53
CA ALA A 70 6.91 -6.54 19.03
C ALA A 70 6.61 -7.50 17.86
N THR A 71 5.94 -7.02 16.81
CA THR A 71 5.68 -7.83 15.61
C THR A 71 6.98 -8.18 14.87
N LEU A 72 7.89 -7.22 14.72
CA LEU A 72 9.20 -7.47 14.10
C LEU A 72 10.04 -8.46 14.93
N ASP A 73 10.07 -8.30 16.24
CA ASP A 73 10.77 -9.21 17.16
C ASP A 73 10.21 -10.63 17.04
N PHE A 74 8.89 -10.78 17.00
CA PHE A 74 8.25 -12.07 16.78
C PHE A 74 8.67 -12.69 15.45
N ILE A 75 8.59 -11.93 14.35
CA ILE A 75 8.93 -12.44 13.02
C ILE A 75 10.41 -12.86 12.97
N ASN A 76 11.31 -12.00 13.43
CA ASN A 76 12.75 -12.24 13.41
C ASN A 76 13.16 -13.40 14.34
N GLY A 77 12.48 -13.57 15.48
CA GLY A 77 12.75 -14.65 16.43
C GLY A 77 12.12 -15.99 16.05
N SER A 78 10.97 -15.98 15.36
CA SER A 78 10.19 -17.19 15.07
C SER A 78 10.47 -17.77 13.68
N TYR A 79 10.88 -16.92 12.73
CA TYR A 79 11.11 -17.34 11.35
C TYR A 79 12.53 -16.97 10.91
N PRO A 80 13.37 -17.96 10.57
CA PRO A 80 14.70 -17.68 10.04
C PRO A 80 14.56 -16.92 8.71
N GLN A 81 15.43 -15.93 8.49
CA GLN A 81 15.50 -15.28 7.18
C GLN A 81 15.89 -16.29 6.12
N VAL A 82 15.21 -16.25 4.98
CA VAL A 82 15.56 -17.05 3.81
C VAL A 82 16.62 -16.28 3.01
N PRO A 83 17.89 -16.72 2.97
CA PRO A 83 18.94 -16.00 2.27
C PRO A 83 18.58 -15.82 0.78
N GLY A 84 18.74 -14.60 0.26
CA GLY A 84 18.48 -14.28 -1.14
C GLY A 84 17.00 -14.12 -1.53
N LEU A 85 16.03 -14.47 -0.67
CA LEU A 85 14.60 -14.37 -1.01
C LEU A 85 14.17 -12.96 -1.40
N ARG A 86 14.66 -11.94 -0.68
CA ARG A 86 14.37 -10.54 -1.00
C ARG A 86 14.88 -10.18 -2.39
N ASP A 87 16.11 -10.57 -2.70
CA ASP A 87 16.75 -10.24 -3.99
C ASP A 87 16.07 -10.98 -5.14
N GLU A 88 15.65 -12.24 -4.92
CA GLU A 88 14.88 -13.01 -5.88
C GLU A 88 13.51 -12.35 -6.16
N ILE A 89 12.75 -12.00 -5.12
CA ILE A 89 11.47 -11.29 -5.26
C ILE A 89 11.68 -9.97 -6.00
N GLN A 90 12.72 -9.22 -5.65
CA GLN A 90 13.04 -7.96 -6.30
C GLN A 90 13.37 -8.18 -7.78
N ALA A 91 14.15 -9.20 -8.14
CA ALA A 91 14.49 -9.52 -9.53
C ALA A 91 13.25 -9.86 -10.39
N TYR A 92 12.21 -10.44 -9.79
CA TYR A 92 10.95 -10.72 -10.48
C TYR A 92 10.06 -9.49 -10.67
N ILE A 93 10.04 -8.58 -9.68
CA ILE A 93 9.14 -7.42 -9.67
C ILE A 93 9.75 -6.21 -10.40
N ASP A 94 11.05 -5.97 -10.21
CA ASP A 94 11.79 -4.83 -10.73
C ASP A 94 12.28 -5.08 -12.16
N ARG A 95 11.34 -4.95 -13.08
CA ARG A 95 11.54 -5.17 -14.52
C ARG A 95 10.73 -4.18 -15.33
N ASP A 96 11.08 -4.09 -16.61
CA ASP A 96 10.32 -3.30 -17.57
C ASP A 96 8.92 -3.90 -17.78
N ILE A 97 7.91 -3.08 -17.58
CA ILE A 97 6.50 -3.43 -17.77
C ILE A 97 5.85 -2.34 -18.62
N ILE A 98 5.19 -2.78 -19.69
CA ILE A 98 4.33 -1.95 -20.53
C ILE A 98 2.91 -2.51 -20.38
N SER A 99 1.94 -1.65 -20.06
CA SER A 99 0.54 -2.08 -19.98
C SER A 99 -0.02 -2.41 -21.36
N PRO A 100 -1.14 -3.15 -21.44
CA PRO A 100 -1.93 -3.19 -22.67
C PRO A 100 -2.25 -1.77 -23.16
N MET A 101 -2.34 -1.64 -24.49
CA MET A 101 -2.66 -0.37 -25.13
C MET A 101 -4.16 -0.10 -25.00
N GLN A 102 -4.49 1.05 -24.42
CA GLN A 102 -5.85 1.59 -24.39
C GLN A 102 -6.05 2.46 -25.62
N LEU A 103 -7.03 2.13 -26.44
CA LEU A 103 -7.44 2.94 -27.59
C LEU A 103 -8.56 3.88 -27.17
N VAL A 104 -8.38 5.17 -27.40
CA VAL A 104 -9.42 6.20 -27.23
C VAL A 104 -9.41 7.06 -28.48
N ALA A 105 -10.54 7.13 -29.18
CA ALA A 105 -10.60 7.64 -30.55
C ALA A 105 -9.53 7.01 -31.46
N ASP A 106 -8.71 7.81 -32.10
CA ASP A 106 -7.61 7.43 -32.99
C ASP A 106 -6.27 7.33 -32.25
N ARG A 107 -6.27 7.35 -30.91
CA ARG A 107 -5.06 7.46 -30.10
C ARG A 107 -4.83 6.27 -29.19
N GLN A 108 -3.55 6.06 -28.93
CA GLN A 108 -3.02 4.98 -28.12
C GLN A 108 -2.47 5.52 -26.81
N PHE A 109 -2.84 4.89 -25.68
CA PHE A 109 -2.37 5.23 -24.34
C PHE A 109 -1.95 3.98 -23.59
N TYR A 110 -0.87 4.07 -22.82
CA TYR A 110 -0.38 2.97 -22.01
C TYR A 110 0.52 3.50 -20.92
N THR A 111 0.75 2.69 -19.90
CA THR A 111 1.70 3.00 -18.85
C THR A 111 2.98 2.20 -19.04
N VAL A 112 4.11 2.83 -18.75
CA VAL A 112 5.43 2.19 -18.73
C VAL A 112 6.01 2.33 -17.34
N ARG A 113 6.49 1.22 -16.77
CA ARG A 113 7.34 1.20 -15.58
C ARG A 113 8.63 0.50 -15.95
N LYS A 114 9.74 1.22 -16.02
CA LYS A 114 11.05 0.61 -16.27
C LYS A 114 11.62 0.04 -14.98
N LYS A 115 12.59 -0.85 -15.11
CA LYS A 115 13.43 -1.25 -13.98
C LYS A 115 13.99 -0.03 -13.26
N GLY A 116 13.82 0.03 -11.94
CA GLY A 116 14.20 1.13 -11.08
C GLY A 116 13.15 2.23 -10.91
N ASP A 117 12.12 2.30 -11.77
CA ASP A 117 11.01 3.22 -11.57
C ASP A 117 10.17 2.75 -10.37
N LYS A 118 9.90 3.67 -9.45
CA LYS A 118 9.03 3.44 -8.28
C LYS A 118 7.57 3.43 -8.68
N GLN A 119 7.20 4.15 -9.73
CA GLN A 119 5.83 4.31 -10.20
C GLN A 119 5.74 4.21 -11.73
N ALA A 120 4.61 3.73 -12.22
CA ALA A 120 4.35 3.70 -13.66
C ALA A 120 4.07 5.12 -14.17
N LYS A 121 4.54 5.40 -15.38
CA LYS A 121 4.39 6.68 -16.10
C LYS A 121 3.39 6.52 -17.23
N LEU A 122 2.57 7.53 -17.49
CA LEU A 122 1.56 7.50 -18.56
C LEU A 122 2.15 8.05 -19.86
N TYR A 123 1.95 7.32 -20.95
CA TYR A 123 2.38 7.68 -22.29
C TYR A 123 1.22 7.65 -23.29
N THR A 124 1.42 8.35 -24.39
CA THR A 124 0.65 8.19 -25.63
C THR A 124 1.59 7.99 -26.80
N ARG A 125 1.10 7.31 -27.84
CA ARG A 125 1.84 7.17 -29.10
C ARG A 125 1.20 8.00 -30.20
N ILE A 126 2.01 8.80 -30.89
CA ILE A 126 1.62 9.57 -32.09
C ILE A 126 2.58 9.19 -33.21
N GLY A 127 2.06 8.50 -34.23
CA GLY A 127 2.92 7.86 -35.24
C GLY A 127 3.80 6.79 -34.60
N GLU A 128 5.12 6.97 -34.69
CA GLU A 128 6.11 6.08 -34.07
C GLU A 128 6.71 6.65 -32.77
N GLU A 129 6.28 7.84 -32.35
CA GLU A 129 6.85 8.53 -31.19
C GLU A 129 6.01 8.34 -29.92
N ASP A 130 6.70 8.05 -28.82
CA ASP A 130 6.14 7.92 -27.49
C ASP A 130 6.27 9.24 -26.71
N ILE A 131 5.13 9.84 -26.36
CA ILE A 131 5.07 11.11 -25.64
C ILE A 131 4.70 10.84 -24.19
N LEU A 132 5.55 11.29 -23.26
CA LEU A 132 5.28 11.22 -21.82
C LEU A 132 4.17 12.22 -21.46
N LEU A 133 3.08 11.72 -20.91
CA LEU A 133 1.96 12.54 -20.44
C LEU A 133 2.05 12.83 -18.96
N PHE A 134 2.41 11.84 -18.15
CA PHE A 134 2.44 12.02 -16.70
C PHE A 134 3.48 11.15 -16.02
N ASP A 135 4.21 11.76 -15.09
CA ASP A 135 5.25 11.12 -14.29
C ASP A 135 5.02 11.45 -12.80
N PRO A 136 4.49 10.49 -12.00
CA PRO A 136 4.25 10.70 -10.58
C PRO A 136 5.53 11.02 -9.79
N GLU A 137 6.69 10.56 -10.25
CA GLU A 137 7.95 10.75 -9.54
C GLU A 137 8.49 12.19 -9.66
N LYS A 138 8.03 12.95 -10.67
CA LYS A 138 8.31 14.39 -10.74
C LYS A 138 7.61 15.18 -9.64
N LEU A 139 6.46 14.68 -9.16
CA LEU A 139 5.74 15.28 -8.04
C LEU A 139 6.31 14.82 -6.70
N ASP A 140 6.67 13.55 -6.62
CA ASP A 140 7.17 12.92 -5.41
C ASP A 140 8.29 11.93 -5.72
N PRO A 141 9.56 12.37 -5.62
CA PRO A 141 10.71 11.51 -5.85
C PRO A 141 10.79 10.32 -4.87
N SER A 142 10.04 10.32 -3.77
CA SER A 142 10.00 9.18 -2.84
C SER A 142 9.28 7.98 -3.42
N GLY A 143 8.44 8.17 -4.45
CA GLY A 143 7.62 7.12 -5.07
C GLY A 143 6.40 6.73 -4.26
N LYS A 144 6.00 7.54 -3.26
CA LYS A 144 4.81 7.30 -2.45
C LYS A 144 3.55 7.91 -3.05
N THR A 145 3.65 8.49 -4.24
CA THR A 145 2.55 9.12 -4.96
C THR A 145 2.30 8.36 -6.25
N SER A 146 1.06 7.92 -6.48
CA SER A 146 0.69 7.04 -7.59
C SER A 146 -0.55 7.55 -8.32
N MET A 147 -0.68 7.22 -9.60
CA MET A 147 -1.93 7.47 -10.34
C MET A 147 -3.05 6.56 -9.83
N THR A 148 -4.26 7.08 -9.70
CA THR A 148 -5.46 6.35 -9.26
C THR A 148 -6.46 6.13 -10.38
N GLY A 149 -6.54 7.06 -11.35
CA GLY A 149 -7.51 6.99 -12.43
C GLY A 149 -7.14 7.89 -13.59
N ARG A 150 -7.77 7.64 -14.75
CA ARG A 150 -7.59 8.41 -15.98
C ARG A 150 -8.96 8.56 -16.63
N ASP A 151 -9.35 9.78 -16.95
CA ASP A 151 -10.59 10.07 -17.69
C ASP A 151 -10.26 10.90 -18.94
N PHE A 152 -10.53 10.32 -20.10
CA PHE A 152 -10.21 10.92 -21.38
C PHE A 152 -11.44 11.61 -21.96
N THR A 153 -11.19 12.74 -22.61
CA THR A 153 -12.13 13.30 -23.59
C THR A 153 -12.38 12.29 -24.73
N GLN A 154 -13.54 12.34 -25.36
CA GLN A 154 -13.93 11.52 -26.52
C GLN A 154 -12.96 11.67 -27.68
N LYS A 155 -12.42 12.86 -27.92
CA LYS A 155 -11.39 13.10 -28.94
C LYS A 155 -9.98 12.75 -28.48
N ALA A 156 -9.83 12.35 -27.23
CA ALA A 156 -8.56 12.05 -26.60
C ALA A 156 -7.53 13.18 -26.78
N ASP A 157 -7.96 14.44 -26.77
CA ASP A 157 -7.08 15.62 -26.80
C ASP A 157 -6.69 16.05 -25.38
N LYS A 158 -7.51 15.71 -24.38
CA LYS A 158 -7.19 15.87 -22.95
C LYS A 158 -7.42 14.59 -22.15
N VAL A 159 -6.64 14.43 -21.10
CA VAL A 159 -6.83 13.42 -20.05
C VAL A 159 -6.80 14.09 -18.68
N ALA A 160 -7.71 13.72 -17.80
CA ALA A 160 -7.63 14.01 -16.38
C ALA A 160 -6.98 12.81 -15.67
N VAL A 161 -5.87 13.03 -14.97
CA VAL A 161 -5.13 11.99 -14.23
C VAL A 161 -5.30 12.24 -12.75
N GLY A 162 -5.93 11.29 -12.06
CA GLY A 162 -6.07 11.29 -10.61
C GLY A 162 -4.80 10.77 -9.95
N VAL A 163 -4.40 11.41 -8.87
CA VAL A 163 -3.14 11.12 -8.16
C VAL A 163 -3.39 11.11 -6.67
N GLN A 164 -2.93 10.06 -5.99
CA GLN A 164 -2.97 9.95 -4.54
C GLN A 164 -1.55 9.95 -3.96
N SER A 165 -1.38 10.57 -2.80
CA SER A 165 -0.12 10.53 -2.05
C SER A 165 -0.28 9.66 -0.81
N LYS A 166 0.71 8.80 -0.55
CA LYS A 166 0.80 7.92 0.63
C LYS A 166 -0.44 7.05 0.84
N GLY A 167 -1.14 6.69 -0.25
CA GLY A 167 -2.37 5.88 -0.20
C GLY A 167 -3.60 6.62 0.34
N ALA A 168 -3.63 7.96 0.27
CA ALA A 168 -4.81 8.73 0.61
C ALA A 168 -5.99 8.40 -0.33
N GLU A 169 -7.20 8.29 0.23
CA GLU A 169 -8.43 8.03 -0.54
C GLU A 169 -8.96 9.26 -1.30
N ILE A 170 -8.38 10.44 -1.03
CA ILE A 170 -8.69 11.70 -1.71
C ILE A 170 -7.55 11.99 -2.68
N SER A 171 -7.91 12.18 -3.95
CA SER A 171 -6.99 12.41 -5.06
C SER A 171 -6.93 13.87 -5.47
N THR A 172 -5.79 14.25 -6.03
CA THR A 172 -5.60 15.48 -6.80
C THR A 172 -5.61 15.12 -8.28
N TYR A 173 -6.38 15.85 -9.09
CA TYR A 173 -6.47 15.63 -10.53
C TYR A 173 -5.71 16.67 -11.33
N TYR A 174 -4.98 16.20 -12.33
CA TYR A 174 -4.24 17.01 -13.30
C TYR A 174 -4.87 16.84 -14.67
N ILE A 175 -5.26 17.94 -15.31
CA ILE A 175 -5.73 17.93 -16.70
C ILE A 175 -4.50 18.08 -17.59
N ILE A 176 -4.34 17.23 -18.59
CA ILE A 176 -3.13 17.14 -19.41
C ILE A 176 -3.53 17.19 -20.88
N ASP A 177 -2.87 18.06 -21.64
CA ASP A 177 -2.88 18.03 -23.10
C ASP A 177 -2.14 16.78 -23.55
N THR A 178 -2.89 15.89 -24.17
CA THR A 178 -2.37 14.59 -24.54
C THR A 178 -1.46 14.67 -25.76
N LYS A 179 -1.43 15.74 -26.55
CA LYS A 179 -0.49 15.85 -27.68
C LYS A 179 0.91 16.25 -27.23
N THR A 180 0.98 17.03 -26.16
CA THR A 180 2.22 17.67 -25.71
C THR A 180 2.71 17.18 -24.35
N GLY A 181 1.86 16.51 -23.57
CA GLY A 181 2.14 16.17 -22.17
C GLY A 181 2.09 17.37 -21.23
N LYS A 182 1.61 18.53 -21.69
CA LYS A 182 1.53 19.75 -20.89
C LYS A 182 0.35 19.69 -19.93
N VAL A 183 0.59 19.95 -18.64
CA VAL A 183 -0.48 20.17 -17.65
C VAL A 183 -1.23 21.47 -17.97
N LEU A 184 -2.55 21.40 -18.02
CA LEU A 184 -3.46 22.48 -18.35
C LEU A 184 -4.12 23.02 -17.08
N GLY A 185 -3.77 24.26 -16.71
CA GLY A 185 -4.31 24.92 -15.54
C GLY A 185 -3.77 24.35 -14.23
N ASP A 186 -4.45 24.71 -13.14
CA ASP A 186 -4.09 24.30 -11.78
C ASP A 186 -4.66 22.92 -11.44
N PRO A 187 -3.98 22.15 -10.57
CA PRO A 187 -4.51 20.87 -10.10
C PRO A 187 -5.80 21.06 -9.28
N ILE A 188 -6.68 20.07 -9.36
CA ILE A 188 -7.95 20.06 -8.64
C ILE A 188 -7.84 19.09 -7.46
N GLU A 189 -7.81 19.63 -6.25
CA GLU A 189 -7.65 18.86 -5.01
C GLU A 189 -9.01 18.45 -4.41
N GLY A 190 -8.98 17.50 -3.48
CA GLY A 190 -10.17 17.16 -2.69
C GLY A 190 -11.15 16.21 -3.37
N LEU A 191 -10.74 15.53 -4.45
CA LEU A 191 -11.64 14.74 -5.29
C LEU A 191 -11.61 13.25 -4.95
N ARG A 192 -12.76 12.59 -5.09
CA ARG A 192 -12.87 11.12 -5.05
C ARG A 192 -13.05 10.51 -6.44
N GLY A 193 -13.40 11.33 -7.43
CA GLY A 193 -13.54 10.92 -8.81
C GLY A 193 -13.44 12.13 -9.72
N PHE A 194 -13.40 11.85 -11.02
CA PHE A 194 -13.48 12.85 -12.07
C PHE A 194 -14.09 12.19 -13.29
N SER A 195 -15.04 12.86 -13.93
CA SER A 195 -15.52 12.45 -15.25
C SER A 195 -15.90 13.65 -16.10
N TRP A 196 -15.43 13.71 -17.33
CA TRP A 196 -15.84 14.74 -18.29
C TRP A 196 -17.35 14.65 -18.56
N THR A 197 -18.00 15.81 -18.71
CA THR A 197 -19.34 15.85 -19.29
C THR A 197 -19.29 15.43 -20.76
N LYS A 198 -20.42 14.98 -21.30
CA LYS A 198 -20.51 14.54 -22.71
C LYS A 198 -20.10 15.61 -23.71
N ASP A 199 -20.28 16.89 -23.38
CA ASP A 199 -19.89 18.04 -24.20
C ASP A 199 -18.46 18.54 -23.92
N GLU A 200 -17.76 17.94 -22.95
CA GLU A 200 -16.36 18.20 -22.57
C GLU A 200 -16.07 19.64 -22.13
N LYS A 201 -17.12 20.40 -21.78
CA LYS A 201 -17.01 21.76 -21.26
C LYS A 201 -16.92 21.81 -19.74
N HIS A 202 -17.40 20.78 -19.07
CA HIS A 202 -17.43 20.66 -17.62
C HIS A 202 -17.00 19.26 -17.19
N ALA A 203 -16.95 19.03 -15.88
CA ALA A 203 -16.69 17.72 -15.30
C ALA A 203 -17.56 17.49 -14.07
N TYR A 204 -17.88 16.23 -13.80
CA TYR A 204 -18.40 15.75 -12.52
C TYR A 204 -17.22 15.44 -11.61
N LEU A 205 -17.28 15.94 -10.37
CA LEU A 205 -16.22 15.87 -9.35
C LEU A 205 -16.71 15.11 -8.11
#